data_AF-A6QPY4-F1
#
_entry.id   AF-A6QPY4-F1
#
_cell.length_a   1.000
_cell.length_b   1.000
_cell.length_c   1.000
_cell.angle_alpha   90.00
_cell.angle_beta   90.00
_cell.angle_gamma   90.00
#
_symmetry.space_group_name_H-M   'P 1'
#
loop_
_entity.id
_entity.type
_entity.pdbx_description
1 polymer ?
#
loop_
_entity_poly.entity_id
_entity_poly.type
_entity_poly.pdbx_seq_one_letter_code
_entity_poly.pdbx_strand_id
1 'polypeptide(L)'
;MSTTSTPSTGCRACHCCWAELAFTQVPYFVPDTPAARADLAAQYTTIGRMDQGIGLVLQELRGAGVLNDTLVIFTSDNGIPFPSGRTNLYWPGTAEPMLVSSPEHPKRWGQVSEAYVSLLDLTPTILDWFSIPYPSYAIFGTKTVQLTGRSLLPVLEAEPLWTTVFGSQSYHEVTMSYPMRSVHHQNFHLVHNLHFKMPFPIDQDFYISPTFQDLLNRTTAGQPTGWYKDLHQYYYRERWELYDRNQDPHETHNLAADPRYTQVLELLQTQLVKWQWETHDPWVCAPDGVLEEKLAPQCRPLHNEL
;
A
#
# COMPACT_ATOMS: atom_id res chain seq x y z
N MET A 1 44.55 42.37 -22.92
CA MET A 1 43.23 42.98 -23.19
C MET A 1 42.20 41.88 -23.07
N SER A 2 41.39 41.97 -22.01
CA SER A 2 40.33 41.02 -21.68
C SER A 2 39.12 41.22 -22.60
N THR A 3 38.55 40.13 -23.09
CA THR A 3 37.16 40.12 -23.56
C THR A 3 36.45 38.95 -22.92
N THR A 4 35.73 39.28 -21.85
CA THR A 4 34.68 38.52 -21.20
C THR A 4 33.52 38.26 -22.17
N SER A 5 33.10 37.01 -22.33
CA SER A 5 31.79 36.65 -22.88
C SER A 5 30.95 36.00 -21.78
N THR A 6 30.02 36.76 -21.23
CA THR A 6 28.92 36.31 -20.36
C THR A 6 28.01 35.30 -21.10
N PRO A 7 27.55 34.21 -20.45
CA PRO A 7 26.44 33.42 -20.98
C PRO A 7 25.13 34.15 -20.69
N SER A 8 24.30 34.27 -21.73
CA SER A 8 22.98 34.89 -21.68
C SER A 8 22.01 34.10 -20.79
N THR A 9 21.60 34.71 -19.69
CA THR A 9 20.39 34.37 -18.95
C THR A 9 19.15 34.75 -19.75
N GLY A 10 18.22 33.81 -19.95
CA GLY A 10 16.85 34.17 -20.34
C GLY A 10 16.13 33.20 -21.27
N CYS A 11 16.10 31.91 -20.93
CA CYS A 11 15.15 30.98 -21.56
C CYS A 11 13.75 31.31 -21.04
N ARG A 12 12.81 31.66 -21.93
CA ARG A 12 11.44 32.06 -21.58
C ARG A 12 10.59 30.84 -21.21
N ALA A 13 9.80 31.00 -20.16
CA ALA A 13 9.08 30.01 -19.36
C ALA A 13 8.01 29.12 -20.05
N CYS A 14 7.99 28.96 -21.37
CA CYS A 14 6.98 28.13 -22.05
C CYS A 14 7.54 26.95 -22.86
N HIS A 15 8.87 26.81 -23.00
CA HIS A 15 9.47 25.70 -23.75
C HIS A 15 10.24 24.69 -22.90
N CYS A 16 10.37 24.91 -21.59
CA CYS A 16 11.02 23.94 -20.69
C CYS A 16 10.10 22.80 -20.21
N CYS A 17 8.78 22.98 -20.12
CA CYS A 17 7.89 21.91 -19.61
C CYS A 17 7.84 20.66 -20.50
N TRP A 18 8.10 20.79 -21.81
CA TRP A 18 8.07 19.63 -22.71
C TRP A 18 9.35 18.79 -22.65
N ALA A 19 10.49 19.40 -22.28
CA ALA A 19 11.76 18.70 -22.13
C ALA A 19 11.82 17.87 -20.83
N GLU A 20 11.02 18.21 -19.82
CA GLU A 20 10.95 17.50 -18.53
C GLU A 20 10.08 16.24 -18.55
N LEU A 21 9.11 16.13 -19.49
CA LEU A 21 8.20 14.97 -19.60
C LEU A 21 8.91 13.68 -20.06
N ALA A 22 10.03 13.80 -20.78
CA ALA A 22 10.80 12.66 -21.29
C ALA A 22 11.63 11.94 -20.20
N PHE A 23 11.84 12.57 -19.04
CA PHE A 23 12.70 12.04 -17.97
C PHE A 23 11.92 11.55 -16.73
N THR A 24 10.59 11.61 -16.73
CA THR A 24 9.80 11.09 -15.62
C THR A 24 9.90 9.57 -15.56
N GLN A 25 10.40 9.03 -14.46
CA GLN A 25 10.40 7.59 -14.21
C GLN A 25 8.95 7.14 -13.99
N VAL A 26 8.45 6.28 -14.88
CA VAL A 26 7.09 5.75 -14.83
C VAL A 26 7.13 4.45 -14.01
N PRO A 27 6.36 4.34 -12.90
CA PRO A 27 6.26 3.10 -12.15
C PRO A 27 5.72 1.96 -13.03
N TYR A 28 6.17 0.72 -12.81
CA TYR A 28 5.85 -0.43 -13.68
C TYR A 28 4.33 -0.68 -13.87
N PHE A 29 3.53 -0.26 -12.90
CA PHE A 29 2.08 -0.44 -12.89
C PHE A 29 1.31 0.73 -13.51
N VAL A 30 2.00 1.79 -13.95
CA VAL A 30 1.40 2.95 -14.63
C VAL A 30 1.56 2.79 -16.14
N PRO A 31 0.51 3.00 -16.96
CA PRO A 31 0.64 2.97 -18.41
C PRO A 31 1.69 3.97 -18.89
N ASP A 32 2.63 3.54 -19.74
CA ASP A 32 3.64 4.45 -20.29
C ASP A 32 3.08 5.22 -21.50
N THR A 33 2.28 6.24 -21.21
CA THR A 33 1.63 7.11 -22.21
C THR A 33 1.85 8.59 -21.91
N PRO A 34 1.73 9.49 -22.90
CA PRO A 34 1.86 10.93 -22.67
C PRO A 34 0.91 11.48 -21.60
N ALA A 35 -0.31 10.93 -21.51
CA ALA A 35 -1.30 11.34 -20.51
C ALA A 35 -0.82 11.00 -19.09
N ALA A 36 -0.36 9.77 -18.87
CA ALA A 36 0.13 9.33 -17.58
C ALA A 36 1.42 10.04 -17.16
N ARG A 37 2.33 10.32 -18.10
CA ARG A 37 3.55 11.10 -17.84
C ARG A 37 3.24 12.54 -17.43
N ALA A 38 2.24 13.17 -18.04
CA ALA A 38 1.79 14.50 -17.63
C ALA A 38 1.17 14.48 -16.23
N ASP A 39 0.38 13.45 -15.91
CA ASP A 39 -0.20 13.21 -14.59
C ASP A 39 0.92 13.06 -13.52
N LEU A 40 1.93 12.23 -13.80
CA LEU A 40 3.12 12.08 -12.96
C LEU A 40 3.88 13.40 -12.81
N ALA A 41 4.13 14.16 -13.88
CA ALA A 41 4.83 15.44 -13.77
C ALA A 41 4.12 16.43 -12.82
N ALA A 42 2.78 16.48 -12.86
CA ALA A 42 1.98 17.26 -11.92
C ALA A 42 2.08 16.71 -10.48
N GLN A 43 2.07 15.38 -10.32
CA GLN A 43 2.27 14.72 -9.03
C GLN A 43 3.63 15.08 -8.41
N TYR A 44 4.72 14.99 -9.17
CA TYR A 44 6.08 15.32 -8.71
C TYR A 44 6.19 16.78 -8.23
N THR A 45 5.53 17.71 -8.92
CA THR A 45 5.46 19.12 -8.48
C THR A 45 4.78 19.25 -7.12
N THR A 46 3.69 18.50 -6.90
CA THR A 46 2.96 18.52 -5.62
C THR A 46 3.73 17.82 -4.50
N ILE A 47 4.44 16.73 -4.80
CA ILE A 47 5.38 16.07 -3.87
C ILE A 47 6.47 17.05 -3.45
N GLY A 48 7.02 17.84 -4.38
CA GLY A 48 8.01 18.88 -4.05
C GLY A 48 7.48 19.96 -3.10
N ARG A 49 6.18 20.30 -3.18
CA ARG A 49 5.53 21.19 -2.21
C ARG A 49 5.36 20.53 -0.83
N MET A 50 4.97 19.26 -0.80
CA MET A 50 4.87 18.49 0.45
C MET A 50 6.24 18.39 1.14
N ASP A 51 7.29 18.08 0.41
CA ASP A 51 8.67 17.99 0.90
C ASP A 51 9.14 19.31 1.56
N GLN A 52 8.91 20.45 0.89
CA GLN A 52 9.18 21.77 1.48
C GLN A 52 8.37 21.99 2.77
N GLY A 53 7.11 21.55 2.80
CA GLY A 53 6.27 21.61 3.99
C GLY A 53 6.86 20.83 5.17
N ILE A 54 7.39 19.62 4.93
CA ILE A 54 8.10 18.83 5.95
C ILE A 54 9.31 19.62 6.46
N GLY A 55 10.10 20.22 5.56
CA GLY A 55 11.23 21.07 5.92
C GLY A 55 10.85 22.23 6.85
N LEU A 56 9.74 22.92 6.55
CA LEU A 56 9.22 24.00 7.38
C LEU A 56 8.79 23.51 8.77
N VAL A 57 8.04 22.40 8.85
CA VAL A 57 7.61 21.83 10.14
C VAL A 57 8.82 21.48 11.01
N LEU A 58 9.82 20.78 10.44
CA LEU A 58 11.05 20.43 11.17
C LEU A 58 11.85 21.68 11.57
N GLN A 59 11.84 22.74 10.76
CA GLN A 59 12.45 24.02 11.10
C GLN A 59 11.77 24.69 12.27
N GLU A 60 10.43 24.66 12.37
CA GLU A 60 9.70 25.20 13.52
C GLU A 60 10.02 24.43 14.81
N LEU A 61 10.05 23.09 14.77
CA LEU A 61 10.47 22.28 15.92
C LEU A 61 11.90 22.60 16.35
N ARG A 62 12.81 22.85 15.39
CA ARG A 62 14.19 23.27 15.66
C ARG A 62 14.25 24.68 16.24
N GLY A 63 13.48 25.63 15.70
CA GLY A 63 13.40 27.01 16.17
C GLY A 63 12.84 27.13 17.58
N ALA A 64 11.88 26.26 17.93
CA ALA A 64 11.35 26.12 19.29
C ALA A 64 12.29 25.36 20.25
N GLY A 65 13.38 24.76 19.74
CA GLY A 65 14.36 24.02 20.54
C GLY A 65 13.91 22.64 21.01
N VAL A 66 12.84 22.07 20.44
CA VAL A 66 12.23 20.79 20.90
C VAL A 66 12.52 19.60 19.97
N LEU A 67 13.11 19.84 18.79
CA LEU A 67 13.34 18.77 17.80
C LEU A 67 14.19 17.62 18.36
N ASN A 68 15.17 17.91 19.22
CA ASN A 68 16.06 16.90 19.79
C ASN A 68 15.43 16.08 20.93
N ASP A 69 14.18 16.39 21.30
CA ASP A 69 13.39 15.64 22.29
C ASP A 69 12.15 14.99 21.64
N THR A 70 12.06 15.00 20.31
CA THR A 70 10.87 14.59 19.55
C THR A 70 11.15 13.38 18.67
N LEU A 71 10.37 12.30 18.83
CA LEU A 71 10.30 11.22 17.85
C LEU A 71 9.60 11.72 16.57
N VAL A 72 10.26 11.63 15.43
CA VAL A 72 9.70 12.00 14.12
C VAL A 72 9.41 10.75 13.31
N ILE A 73 8.17 10.63 12.81
CA ILE A 73 7.75 9.57 11.91
C ILE A 73 7.17 10.21 10.65
N PHE A 74 7.59 9.75 9.47
CA PHE A 74 7.02 10.12 8.18
C PHE A 74 6.55 8.87 7.43
N THR A 75 5.32 8.91 6.93
CA THR A 75 4.70 7.83 6.14
C THR A 75 3.64 8.39 5.18
N SER A 76 3.12 7.54 4.31
CA SER A 76 1.88 7.73 3.53
C SER A 76 0.77 6.81 4.07
N ASP A 77 -0.49 7.08 3.73
CA ASP A 77 -1.67 6.32 4.16
C ASP A 77 -2.03 5.15 3.24
N ASN A 78 -1.83 5.33 1.94
CA ASN A 78 -1.99 4.29 0.92
C ASN A 78 -1.16 4.59 -0.34
N GLY A 79 -1.09 3.61 -1.24
CA GLY A 79 -0.42 3.72 -2.53
C GLY A 79 -0.97 4.84 -3.44
N ILE A 80 -0.18 5.21 -4.45
CA ILE A 80 -0.48 6.36 -5.34
C ILE A 80 -1.78 6.16 -6.16
N PRO A 81 -2.49 7.24 -6.57
CA PRO A 81 -3.79 7.16 -7.24
C PRO A 81 -3.67 6.85 -8.75
N PHE A 82 -3.09 5.69 -9.06
CA PHE A 82 -2.86 5.18 -10.42
C PHE A 82 -3.36 3.73 -10.54
N PRO A 83 -3.49 3.15 -11.77
CA PRO A 83 -3.93 1.77 -11.92
C PRO A 83 -3.11 0.79 -11.07
N SER A 84 -3.76 -0.18 -10.41
CA SER A 84 -3.13 -1.10 -9.44
C SER A 84 -2.57 -0.49 -8.15
N GLY A 85 -2.59 0.84 -8.00
CA GLY A 85 -2.21 1.56 -6.77
C GLY A 85 -3.36 1.63 -5.77
N ARG A 86 -3.74 2.85 -5.35
CA ARG A 86 -4.83 3.12 -4.40
C ARG A 86 -6.04 2.21 -4.64
N THR A 87 -6.67 1.76 -3.56
CA THR A 87 -7.81 0.81 -3.52
C THR A 87 -7.48 -0.66 -3.79
N ASN A 88 -6.24 -1.00 -4.15
CA ASN A 88 -5.81 -2.39 -4.32
C ASN A 88 -5.03 -2.88 -3.10
N LEU A 89 -5.14 -4.17 -2.81
CA LEU A 89 -4.21 -4.83 -1.88
C LEU A 89 -2.96 -5.37 -2.57
N TYR A 90 -2.76 -5.15 -3.88
CA TYR A 90 -1.46 -5.39 -4.55
C TYR A 90 -0.35 -4.53 -3.93
N TRP A 91 0.91 -4.87 -4.19
CA TRP A 91 2.04 -4.14 -3.63
C TRP A 91 1.99 -2.62 -3.90
N PRO A 92 1.67 -2.13 -5.12
CA PRO A 92 1.58 -0.70 -5.38
C PRO A 92 0.51 0.06 -4.60
N GLY A 93 -0.48 -0.64 -4.04
CA GLY A 93 -1.58 -0.05 -3.26
C GLY A 93 -1.32 0.00 -1.75
N THR A 94 -0.32 -0.74 -1.26
CA THR A 94 -0.07 -0.95 0.17
C THR A 94 1.38 -0.72 0.60
N ALA A 95 2.32 -0.59 -0.34
CA ALA A 95 3.70 -0.28 -0.05
C ALA A 95 3.90 1.22 0.20
N GLU A 96 4.15 1.58 1.46
CA GLU A 96 4.28 2.96 1.89
C GLU A 96 5.74 3.34 2.22
N PRO A 97 6.18 4.59 1.95
CA PRO A 97 7.40 5.10 2.54
C PRO A 97 7.28 5.11 4.08
N MET A 98 8.36 4.78 4.79
CA MET A 98 8.40 4.84 6.25
C MET A 98 9.77 5.32 6.71
N LEU A 99 9.80 6.46 7.41
CA LEU A 99 11.00 6.97 8.07
C LEU A 99 10.69 7.15 9.56
N VAL A 100 11.58 6.64 10.42
CA VAL A 100 11.49 6.79 11.88
C VAL A 100 12.80 7.36 12.39
N SER A 101 12.74 8.53 13.03
CA SER A 101 13.90 9.25 13.57
C SER A 101 13.68 9.52 15.05
N SER A 102 14.33 8.73 15.90
CA SER A 102 14.41 8.97 17.34
C SER A 102 15.72 9.69 17.68
N PRO A 103 15.69 10.79 18.46
CA PRO A 103 16.89 11.46 18.95
C PRO A 103 17.67 10.62 19.97
N GLU A 104 17.01 9.67 20.64
CA GLU A 104 17.61 8.79 21.64
C GLU A 104 18.30 7.55 21.02
N HIS A 105 17.95 7.19 19.79
CA HIS A 105 18.45 5.98 19.10
C HIS A 105 19.14 6.31 17.76
N PRO A 106 20.26 7.07 17.76
CA PRO A 106 20.92 7.49 16.52
C PRO A 106 21.73 6.38 15.84
N LYS A 107 21.87 5.20 16.46
CA LYS A 107 22.75 4.10 16.02
C LYS A 107 22.53 3.68 14.55
N ARG A 108 21.29 3.75 14.07
CA ARG A 108 20.91 3.35 12.71
C ARG A 108 20.44 4.51 11.83
N TRP A 109 20.72 5.77 12.20
CA TRP A 109 20.43 6.91 11.32
C TRP A 109 21.13 6.75 9.96
N GLY A 110 20.38 7.00 8.88
CA GLY A 110 20.86 6.86 7.51
C GLY A 110 20.97 5.41 7.00
N GLN A 111 20.53 4.41 7.78
CA GLN A 111 20.47 3.01 7.34
C GLN A 111 19.08 2.65 6.78
N VAL A 112 19.02 1.51 6.09
CA VAL A 112 17.79 0.89 5.58
C VAL A 112 17.50 -0.38 6.40
N SER A 113 16.21 -0.66 6.61
CA SER A 113 15.70 -1.88 7.24
C SER A 113 14.99 -2.72 6.20
N GLU A 114 15.17 -4.05 6.25
CA GLU A 114 14.50 -5.05 5.40
C GLU A 114 13.33 -5.73 6.14
N ALA A 115 13.16 -5.41 7.43
CA ALA A 115 12.01 -5.85 8.21
C ALA A 115 10.67 -5.44 7.58
N TYR A 116 9.74 -6.41 7.50
CA TYR A 116 8.36 -6.17 7.09
C TYR A 116 7.58 -5.55 8.25
N VAL A 117 7.04 -4.34 8.04
CA VAL A 117 6.32 -3.52 9.03
C VAL A 117 4.97 -3.05 8.47
N SER A 118 4.05 -2.68 9.35
CA SER A 118 2.71 -2.20 9.00
C SER A 118 2.44 -0.84 9.63
N LEU A 119 1.55 -0.03 9.05
CA LEU A 119 1.02 1.16 9.73
C LEU A 119 0.31 0.82 11.05
N LEU A 120 -0.14 -0.42 11.23
CA LEU A 120 -0.67 -0.92 12.52
C LEU A 120 0.38 -0.89 13.65
N ASP A 121 1.67 -0.78 13.30
CA ASP A 121 2.79 -0.68 14.24
C ASP A 121 2.97 0.75 14.78
N LEU A 122 2.37 1.77 14.17
CA LEU A 122 2.54 3.17 14.59
C LEU A 122 1.96 3.44 15.98
N THR A 123 0.73 3.02 16.22
CA THR A 123 0.09 3.16 17.55
C THR A 123 0.92 2.51 18.66
N PRO A 124 1.29 1.21 18.60
CA PRO A 124 2.13 0.62 19.64
C PRO A 124 3.52 1.26 19.73
N THR A 125 4.11 1.77 18.63
CA THR A 125 5.38 2.52 18.67
C THR A 125 5.27 3.81 19.45
N ILE A 126 4.21 4.61 19.21
CA ILE A 126 4.01 5.89 19.88
C ILE A 126 3.66 5.67 21.36
N LEU A 127 2.86 4.65 21.67
CA LEU A 127 2.57 4.25 23.05
C LEU A 127 3.86 3.84 23.79
N ASP A 128 4.71 3.04 23.16
CA ASP A 128 6.01 2.62 23.70
C ASP A 128 6.95 3.81 23.95
N TRP A 129 7.04 4.75 22.99
CA TRP A 129 7.81 5.99 23.13
C TRP A 129 7.43 6.79 24.38
N PHE A 130 6.14 6.85 24.71
CA PHE A 130 5.65 7.55 25.90
C PHE A 130 5.50 6.66 27.14
N SER A 131 5.93 5.39 27.09
CA SER A 131 5.74 4.41 28.18
C SER A 131 4.27 4.24 28.60
N ILE A 132 3.33 4.31 27.65
CA ILE A 132 1.89 4.18 27.92
C ILE A 132 1.43 2.76 27.57
N PRO A 133 0.89 1.98 28.52
CA PRO A 133 0.34 0.67 28.20
C PRO A 133 -0.98 0.79 27.44
N TYR A 134 -1.23 -0.13 26.50
CA TYR A 134 -2.55 -0.25 25.88
C TYR A 134 -3.57 -0.77 26.90
N PRO A 135 -4.72 -0.10 27.09
CA PRO A 135 -5.69 -0.52 28.10
C PRO A 135 -6.38 -1.83 27.72
N SER A 136 -6.77 -2.62 28.71
CA SER A 136 -7.61 -3.80 28.51
C SER A 136 -9.08 -3.38 28.51
N TYR A 137 -9.72 -3.42 27.34
CA TYR A 137 -11.14 -3.12 27.17
C TYR A 137 -11.76 -3.96 26.05
N ALA A 138 -13.09 -3.98 25.98
CA ALA A 138 -13.86 -4.61 24.90
C ALA A 138 -14.73 -3.55 24.21
N ILE A 139 -14.86 -3.64 22.88
CA ILE A 139 -15.81 -2.81 22.13
C ILE A 139 -17.21 -3.43 22.22
N PHE A 140 -17.31 -4.74 22.03
CA PHE A 140 -18.56 -5.49 22.06
C PHE A 140 -18.46 -6.70 22.99
N GLY A 141 -19.42 -6.82 23.91
CA GLY A 141 -19.49 -7.93 24.85
C GLY A 141 -18.20 -8.08 25.66
N THR A 142 -17.64 -9.28 25.67
CA THR A 142 -16.42 -9.62 26.41
C THR A 142 -15.19 -9.83 25.52
N LYS A 143 -15.30 -9.49 24.22
CA LYS A 143 -14.21 -9.63 23.25
C LYS A 143 -13.19 -8.52 23.46
N THR A 144 -12.12 -8.84 24.19
CA THR A 144 -11.08 -7.87 24.55
C THR A 144 -10.28 -7.50 23.29
N VAL A 145 -10.05 -6.20 23.10
CA VAL A 145 -9.23 -5.69 22.00
C VAL A 145 -7.76 -5.89 22.32
N GLN A 146 -7.00 -6.39 21.35
CA GLN A 146 -5.55 -6.50 21.42
C GLN A 146 -4.95 -5.95 20.12
N LEU A 147 -3.85 -5.21 20.24
CA LEU A 147 -3.10 -4.76 19.07
C LEU A 147 -2.32 -5.93 18.48
N THR A 148 -2.39 -6.10 17.16
CA THR A 148 -1.59 -7.10 16.43
C THR A 148 -0.27 -6.53 15.89
N GLY A 149 -0.18 -5.20 15.81
CA GLY A 149 1.07 -4.49 15.55
C GLY A 149 2.02 -4.50 16.75
N ARG A 150 3.24 -4.02 16.55
CA ARG A 150 4.33 -3.99 17.54
C ARG A 150 5.08 -2.67 17.48
N SER A 151 5.79 -2.31 18.55
CA SER A 151 6.66 -1.13 18.53
C SER A 151 7.80 -1.30 17.53
N LEU A 152 8.08 -0.25 16.77
CA LEU A 152 9.20 -0.14 15.83
C LEU A 152 10.48 0.37 16.51
N LEU A 153 10.43 0.84 17.77
CA LEU A 153 11.61 1.34 18.48
C LEU A 153 12.77 0.33 18.51
N PRO A 154 12.56 -0.98 18.72
CA PRO A 154 13.65 -1.97 18.67
C PRO A 154 14.40 -2.02 17.32
N VAL A 155 13.72 -1.69 16.21
CA VAL A 155 14.35 -1.65 14.87
C VAL A 155 15.46 -0.62 14.80
N LEU A 156 15.33 0.47 15.57
CA LEU A 156 16.30 1.56 15.62
C LEU A 156 17.64 1.14 16.25
N GLU A 157 17.65 0.04 17.00
CA GLU A 157 18.85 -0.49 17.66
C GLU A 157 19.49 -1.68 16.93
N ALA A 158 18.66 -2.56 16.37
CA ALA A 158 19.08 -3.78 15.69
C ALA A 158 18.04 -4.22 14.63
N GLU A 159 18.50 -4.91 13.58
CA GLU A 159 17.62 -5.42 12.52
C GLU A 159 16.86 -6.66 13.00
N PRO A 160 15.51 -6.62 13.05
CA PRO A 160 14.74 -7.80 13.40
C PRO A 160 14.48 -8.68 12.16
N LEU A 161 14.08 -9.93 12.40
CA LEU A 161 13.65 -10.87 11.35
C LEU A 161 12.13 -10.85 11.17
N TRP A 162 11.51 -9.67 11.14
CA TRP A 162 10.05 -9.56 10.93
C TRP A 162 9.72 -9.74 9.45
N THR A 163 8.82 -10.68 9.16
CA THR A 163 8.58 -11.14 7.79
C THR A 163 7.10 -11.17 7.39
N THR A 164 6.17 -10.88 8.29
CA THR A 164 4.73 -10.99 8.02
C THR A 164 4.01 -9.67 8.23
N VAL A 165 3.20 -9.27 7.25
CA VAL A 165 2.24 -8.16 7.34
C VAL A 165 0.89 -8.58 6.76
N PHE A 166 -0.18 -7.92 7.18
CA PHE A 166 -1.56 -8.22 6.76
C PHE A 166 -2.24 -6.98 6.19
N GLY A 167 -3.22 -7.19 5.30
CA GLY A 167 -4.07 -6.13 4.75
C GLY A 167 -5.54 -6.54 4.76
N SER A 168 -6.42 -5.58 5.03
CA SER A 168 -7.87 -5.76 5.03
C SER A 168 -8.55 -4.52 4.45
N GLN A 169 -9.40 -4.73 3.45
CA GLN A 169 -10.23 -3.70 2.84
C GLN A 169 -11.65 -4.25 2.66
N SER A 170 -12.68 -3.48 2.96
CA SER A 170 -14.08 -3.90 2.73
C SER A 170 -14.77 -3.02 1.69
N TYR A 171 -14.70 -1.70 1.87
CA TYR A 171 -15.25 -0.69 0.99
C TYR A 171 -14.17 0.36 0.68
N HIS A 172 -14.41 1.18 -0.33
CA HIS A 172 -13.73 2.47 -0.51
C HIS A 172 -14.77 3.59 -0.47
N GLU A 173 -15.49 3.83 -1.58
CA GLU A 173 -16.79 4.48 -1.52
C GLU A 173 -17.84 3.47 -1.03
N VAL A 174 -18.98 3.96 -0.52
CA VAL A 174 -20.07 3.09 -0.04
C VAL A 174 -20.64 2.18 -1.14
N THR A 175 -20.56 2.61 -2.41
CA THR A 175 -20.98 1.85 -3.60
C THR A 175 -19.96 0.81 -4.04
N MET A 176 -18.73 0.86 -3.52
CA MET A 176 -17.60 0.02 -3.93
C MET A 176 -17.40 -1.16 -2.96
N SER A 177 -18.34 -2.09 -2.94
CA SER A 177 -18.25 -3.29 -2.11
C SER A 177 -17.42 -4.39 -2.76
N TYR A 178 -16.10 -4.32 -2.58
CA TYR A 178 -15.15 -5.33 -3.04
C TYR A 178 -14.18 -5.71 -1.92
N PRO A 179 -14.62 -6.54 -0.94
CA PRO A 179 -13.78 -6.88 0.19
C PRO A 179 -12.59 -7.74 -0.22
N MET A 180 -11.42 -7.37 0.27
CA MET A 180 -10.16 -8.06 0.06
C MET A 180 -9.46 -8.30 1.39
N ARG A 181 -8.77 -9.44 1.50
CA ARG A 181 -7.90 -9.78 2.63
C ARG A 181 -6.56 -10.20 2.07
N SER A 182 -5.46 -9.86 2.73
CA SER A 182 -4.14 -10.21 2.25
C SER A 182 -3.16 -10.52 3.39
N VAL A 183 -2.18 -11.34 3.06
CA VAL A 183 -1.00 -11.59 3.89
C VAL A 183 0.23 -11.59 3.01
N HIS A 184 1.25 -10.85 3.43
CA HIS A 184 2.58 -10.92 2.88
C HIS A 184 3.47 -11.66 3.88
N HIS A 185 4.19 -12.68 3.43
CA HIS A 185 5.15 -13.42 4.24
C HIS A 185 6.44 -13.64 3.45
N GLN A 186 7.54 -13.02 3.91
CA GLN A 186 8.79 -12.97 3.15
C GLN A 186 8.50 -12.45 1.73
N ASN A 187 8.80 -13.21 0.68
CA ASN A 187 8.59 -12.81 -0.72
C ASN A 187 7.20 -13.15 -1.25
N PHE A 188 6.40 -13.91 -0.49
CA PHE A 188 5.08 -14.34 -0.94
C PHE A 188 4.00 -13.36 -0.53
N HIS A 189 3.11 -13.09 -1.46
CA HIS A 189 1.93 -12.26 -1.24
C HIS A 189 0.68 -13.02 -1.65
N LEU A 190 -0.24 -13.20 -0.71
CA LEU A 190 -1.55 -13.80 -0.93
C LEU A 190 -2.64 -12.74 -0.80
N VAL A 191 -3.51 -12.64 -1.80
CA VAL A 191 -4.74 -11.83 -1.79
C VAL A 191 -5.96 -12.74 -1.94
N HIS A 192 -6.98 -12.49 -1.12
CA HIS A 192 -8.30 -13.11 -1.18
C HIS A 192 -9.34 -12.07 -1.59
N ASN A 193 -9.89 -12.23 -2.78
CA ASN A 193 -10.97 -11.39 -3.31
C ASN A 193 -12.32 -12.03 -2.97
N LEU A 194 -13.04 -11.49 -1.97
CA LEU A 194 -14.29 -12.11 -1.50
C LEU A 194 -15.41 -12.01 -2.55
N HIS A 195 -15.45 -10.91 -3.32
CA HIS A 195 -16.45 -10.68 -4.37
C HIS A 195 -15.89 -10.82 -5.79
N PHE A 196 -14.92 -11.73 -5.99
CA PHE A 196 -14.17 -11.89 -7.26
C PHE A 196 -15.03 -12.13 -8.52
N LYS A 197 -16.25 -12.68 -8.38
CA LYS A 197 -17.18 -12.88 -9.51
C LYS A 197 -17.74 -11.56 -10.07
N MET A 198 -17.65 -10.46 -9.31
CA MET A 198 -18.05 -9.11 -9.73
C MET A 198 -16.83 -8.32 -10.21
N PRO A 199 -16.98 -7.37 -11.14
CA PRO A 199 -15.88 -6.53 -11.56
C PRO A 199 -15.35 -5.66 -10.41
N PHE A 200 -14.04 -5.49 -10.32
CA PHE A 200 -13.38 -4.57 -9.41
C PHE A 200 -13.92 -3.14 -9.63
N PRO A 201 -14.44 -2.47 -8.59
CA PRO A 201 -15.02 -1.15 -8.73
C PRO A 201 -13.96 -0.06 -8.93
N ILE A 202 -14.33 1.02 -9.60
CA ILE A 202 -13.49 2.20 -9.82
C ILE A 202 -14.11 3.38 -9.07
N ASP A 203 -13.33 4.07 -8.26
CA ASP A 203 -13.78 5.27 -7.55
C ASP A 203 -13.93 6.46 -8.51
N GLN A 204 -14.80 7.40 -8.14
CA GLN A 204 -15.20 8.51 -9.00
C GLN A 204 -14.03 9.46 -9.31
N ASP A 205 -13.15 9.68 -8.34
CA ASP A 205 -11.99 10.57 -8.48
C ASP A 205 -10.96 9.97 -9.44
N PHE A 206 -10.65 8.68 -9.30
CA PHE A 206 -9.71 8.00 -10.17
C PHE A 206 -10.29 7.81 -11.57
N TYR A 207 -11.60 7.58 -11.70
CA TYR A 207 -12.27 7.45 -12.99
C TYR A 207 -12.01 8.65 -13.90
N ILE A 208 -12.03 9.87 -13.36
CA ILE A 208 -11.83 11.11 -14.12
C ILE A 208 -10.35 11.48 -14.31
N SER A 209 -9.40 10.70 -13.77
CA SER A 209 -7.97 10.97 -13.94
C SER A 209 -7.56 10.90 -15.43
N PRO A 210 -6.62 11.76 -15.88
CA PRO A 210 -6.09 11.68 -17.25
C PRO A 210 -5.55 10.28 -17.59
N THR A 211 -4.88 9.64 -16.63
CA THR A 211 -4.33 8.30 -16.80
C THR A 211 -5.41 7.24 -17.03
N PHE A 212 -6.46 7.21 -16.22
CA PHE A 212 -7.52 6.21 -16.38
C PHE A 212 -8.37 6.47 -17.63
N GLN A 213 -8.63 7.74 -17.96
CA GLN A 213 -9.34 8.12 -19.19
C GLN A 213 -8.57 7.70 -20.46
N ASP A 214 -7.25 7.90 -20.51
CA ASP A 214 -6.41 7.44 -21.62
C ASP A 214 -6.40 5.90 -21.74
N LEU A 215 -6.25 5.20 -20.60
CA LEU A 215 -6.32 3.74 -20.54
C LEU A 215 -7.67 3.22 -21.09
N LEU A 216 -8.78 3.76 -20.59
CA LEU A 216 -10.12 3.38 -21.00
C LEU A 216 -10.36 3.63 -22.49
N ASN A 217 -10.02 4.83 -22.99
CA ASN A 217 -10.18 5.19 -24.39
C ASN A 217 -9.38 4.26 -25.33
N ARG A 218 -8.12 3.95 -24.97
CA ARG A 218 -7.28 3.03 -25.75
C ARG A 218 -7.87 1.63 -25.77
N THR A 219 -8.30 1.10 -24.62
CA THR A 219 -8.96 -0.20 -24.53
C THR A 219 -10.23 -0.25 -25.39
N THR A 220 -11.11 0.75 -25.29
CA THR A 220 -12.35 0.81 -26.08
C THR A 220 -12.07 0.92 -27.58
N ALA A 221 -11.00 1.62 -27.97
CA ALA A 221 -10.59 1.74 -29.38
C ALA A 221 -9.79 0.53 -29.90
N GLY A 222 -9.51 -0.47 -29.07
CA GLY A 222 -8.65 -1.61 -29.43
C GLY A 222 -7.20 -1.22 -29.70
N GLN A 223 -6.73 -0.11 -29.11
CA GLN A 223 -5.38 0.39 -29.27
C GLN A 223 -4.45 -0.14 -28.17
N PRO A 224 -3.13 -0.23 -28.41
CA PRO A 224 -2.16 -0.53 -27.37
C PRO A 224 -2.27 0.45 -26.21
N THR A 225 -2.42 -0.08 -25.00
CA THR A 225 -2.58 0.68 -23.75
C THR A 225 -1.24 1.13 -23.17
N GLY A 226 -0.14 0.44 -23.51
CA GLY A 226 1.17 0.67 -22.86
C GLY A 226 1.18 0.28 -21.38
N TRP A 227 0.21 -0.52 -20.94
CA TRP A 227 0.05 -0.97 -19.56
C TRP A 227 0.48 -2.43 -19.39
N TYR A 228 0.93 -2.81 -18.19
CA TYR A 228 1.40 -4.17 -17.87
C TYR A 228 0.26 -5.20 -17.69
N LYS A 229 -0.99 -4.72 -17.63
CA LYS A 229 -2.23 -5.48 -17.57
C LYS A 229 -3.20 -4.99 -18.66
N ASP A 230 -4.34 -5.66 -18.77
CA ASP A 230 -5.52 -5.13 -19.45
C ASP A 230 -6.68 -4.88 -18.48
N LEU A 231 -7.68 -4.11 -18.91
CA LEU A 231 -8.83 -3.78 -18.05
C LEU A 231 -9.68 -5.02 -17.71
N HIS A 232 -9.73 -6.03 -18.58
CA HIS A 232 -10.50 -7.23 -18.28
C HIS A 232 -9.92 -7.99 -17.09
N GLN A 233 -8.60 -8.20 -17.08
CA GLN A 233 -7.86 -8.79 -15.95
C GLN A 233 -7.93 -7.92 -14.69
N TYR A 234 -7.95 -6.59 -14.85
CA TYR A 234 -8.07 -5.68 -13.71
C TYR A 234 -9.43 -5.74 -13.03
N TYR A 235 -10.49 -5.88 -13.84
CA TYR A 235 -11.86 -6.00 -13.35
C TYR A 235 -12.17 -7.40 -12.81
N TYR A 236 -11.85 -8.45 -13.56
CA TYR A 236 -12.23 -9.82 -13.21
C TYR A 236 -11.00 -10.58 -12.71
N ARG A 237 -10.90 -10.68 -11.39
CA ARG A 237 -9.77 -11.27 -10.68
C ARG A 237 -10.12 -12.67 -10.17
N GLU A 238 -9.10 -13.46 -9.88
CA GLU A 238 -9.27 -14.76 -9.24
C GLU A 238 -9.65 -14.61 -7.76
N ARG A 239 -10.35 -15.60 -7.19
CA ARG A 239 -10.67 -15.61 -5.75
C ARG A 239 -9.40 -15.54 -4.89
N TRP A 240 -8.40 -16.32 -5.27
CA TRP A 240 -7.10 -16.38 -4.62
C TRP A 240 -6.02 -15.97 -5.62
N GLU A 241 -5.22 -14.99 -5.23
CA GLU A 241 -4.08 -14.52 -6.00
C GLU A 241 -2.82 -14.69 -5.14
N LEU A 242 -1.92 -15.58 -5.55
CA LEU A 242 -0.65 -15.86 -4.87
C LEU A 242 0.51 -15.44 -5.77
N TYR A 243 1.41 -14.62 -5.27
CA TYR A 243 2.58 -14.14 -6.01
C TYR A 243 3.86 -14.40 -5.22
N ASP A 244 4.93 -14.78 -5.92
CA ASP A 244 6.31 -14.75 -5.41
C ASP A 244 7.00 -13.52 -5.99
N ARG A 245 7.14 -12.46 -5.19
CA ARG A 245 7.66 -11.18 -5.65
C ARG A 245 9.16 -11.16 -5.90
N ASN A 246 9.89 -12.18 -5.46
CA ASN A 246 11.30 -12.31 -5.80
C ASN A 246 11.49 -12.76 -7.26
N GLN A 247 10.54 -13.54 -7.79
CA GLN A 247 10.55 -14.00 -9.19
C GLN A 247 9.67 -13.14 -10.09
N ASP A 248 8.55 -12.65 -9.57
CA ASP A 248 7.56 -11.84 -10.26
C ASP A 248 7.22 -10.58 -9.43
N PRO A 249 8.11 -9.56 -9.42
CA PRO A 249 7.90 -8.34 -8.64
C PRO A 249 6.68 -7.53 -9.10
N HIS A 250 6.17 -7.81 -10.32
CA HIS A 250 5.02 -7.13 -10.90
C HIS A 250 3.68 -7.78 -10.57
N GLU A 251 3.67 -8.94 -9.91
CA GLU A 251 2.45 -9.65 -9.48
C GLU A 251 1.49 -9.92 -10.65
N THR A 252 2.04 -10.53 -11.71
CA THR A 252 1.35 -10.86 -12.96
C THR A 252 1.12 -12.35 -13.16
N HIS A 253 1.87 -13.21 -12.46
CA HIS A 253 1.79 -14.65 -12.54
C HIS A 253 1.20 -15.23 -11.25
N ASN A 254 -0.12 -15.48 -11.27
CA ASN A 254 -0.83 -16.08 -10.15
C ASN A 254 -0.45 -17.56 -9.97
N LEU A 255 0.10 -17.90 -8.80
CA LEU A 255 0.56 -19.23 -8.40
C LEU A 255 -0.51 -20.04 -7.64
N ALA A 256 -1.68 -19.46 -7.34
CA ALA A 256 -2.66 -20.10 -6.45
C ALA A 256 -3.21 -21.44 -6.98
N ALA A 257 -3.27 -21.60 -8.31
CA ALA A 257 -3.70 -22.84 -8.96
C ALA A 257 -2.55 -23.82 -9.23
N ASP A 258 -1.30 -23.45 -8.95
CA ASP A 258 -0.14 -24.29 -9.22
C ASP A 258 0.07 -25.30 -8.08
N PRO A 259 0.01 -26.62 -8.34
CA PRO A 259 0.14 -27.65 -7.30
C PRO A 259 1.51 -27.67 -6.61
N ARG A 260 2.53 -27.02 -7.18
CA ARG A 260 3.85 -26.88 -6.54
C ARG A 260 3.81 -25.93 -5.33
N TYR A 261 2.83 -25.03 -5.28
CA TYR A 261 2.70 -24.00 -4.25
C TYR A 261 1.56 -24.28 -3.25
N THR A 262 0.89 -25.44 -3.31
CA THR A 262 -0.23 -25.79 -2.40
C THR A 262 0.12 -25.60 -0.92
N GLN A 263 1.30 -26.06 -0.48
CA GLN A 263 1.70 -25.93 0.93
C GLN A 263 1.92 -24.46 1.33
N VAL A 264 2.43 -23.63 0.42
CA VAL A 264 2.61 -22.18 0.66
C VAL A 264 1.24 -21.51 0.73
N LEU A 265 0.34 -21.83 -0.19
CA LEU A 265 -1.03 -21.31 -0.20
C LEU A 265 -1.76 -21.65 1.11
N GLU A 266 -1.75 -22.91 1.55
CA GLU A 266 -2.40 -23.36 2.78
C GLU A 266 -1.81 -22.69 4.03
N LEU A 267 -0.48 -22.52 4.08
CA LEU A 267 0.19 -21.82 5.16
C LEU A 267 -0.29 -20.36 5.26
N LEU A 268 -0.33 -19.64 4.13
CA LEU A 268 -0.73 -18.24 4.10
C LEU A 268 -2.22 -18.06 4.37
N GLN A 269 -3.08 -18.94 3.84
CA GLN A 269 -4.50 -18.98 4.18
C GLN A 269 -4.71 -19.18 5.69
N THR A 270 -3.94 -20.09 6.30
CA THR A 270 -4.02 -20.35 7.74
C THR A 270 -3.59 -19.13 8.55
N GLN A 271 -2.50 -18.46 8.16
CA GLN A 271 -2.05 -17.22 8.83
C GLN A 271 -3.08 -16.09 8.70
N LEU A 272 -3.65 -15.91 7.50
CA LEU A 272 -4.65 -14.90 7.22
C LEU A 272 -5.91 -15.12 8.04
N VAL A 273 -6.47 -16.33 8.01
CA VAL A 273 -7.68 -16.68 8.77
C VAL A 273 -7.45 -16.54 10.27
N LYS A 274 -6.28 -16.95 10.78
CA LYS A 274 -5.91 -16.75 12.19
C LYS A 274 -5.96 -15.26 12.57
N TRP A 275 -5.33 -14.40 11.77
CA TRP A 275 -5.35 -12.96 12.01
C TRP A 275 -6.75 -12.36 11.91
N GLN A 276 -7.59 -12.81 10.97
CA GLN A 276 -8.99 -12.41 10.88
C GLN A 276 -9.78 -12.75 12.15
N TRP A 277 -9.59 -13.94 12.72
CA TRP A 277 -10.22 -14.31 13.99
C TRP A 277 -9.69 -13.48 15.17
N GLU A 278 -8.37 -13.29 15.27
CA GLU A 278 -7.73 -12.49 16.32
C GLU A 278 -8.21 -11.03 16.31
N THR A 279 -8.54 -10.50 15.13
CA THR A 279 -9.01 -9.13 14.93
C THR A 279 -10.53 -9.00 14.85
N HIS A 280 -11.26 -10.10 15.08
CA HIS A 280 -12.72 -10.15 15.07
C HIS A 280 -13.36 -9.69 13.74
N ASP A 281 -12.77 -10.07 12.60
CA ASP A 281 -13.24 -9.72 11.27
C ASP A 281 -14.67 -10.24 10.98
N PRO A 282 -15.66 -9.37 10.74
CA PRO A 282 -17.02 -9.78 10.40
C PRO A 282 -17.14 -10.59 9.10
N TRP A 283 -16.14 -10.50 8.21
CA TRP A 283 -16.10 -11.21 6.93
C TRP A 283 -15.33 -12.53 6.99
N VAL A 284 -14.90 -13.00 8.17
CA VAL A 284 -14.02 -14.18 8.30
C VAL A 284 -14.55 -15.47 7.66
N CYS A 285 -15.88 -15.62 7.57
CA CYS A 285 -16.51 -16.79 6.94
C CYS A 285 -16.98 -16.55 5.50
N ALA A 286 -16.86 -15.33 4.98
CA ALA A 286 -17.31 -14.99 3.63
C ALA A 286 -16.25 -15.39 2.59
N PRO A 287 -16.66 -15.71 1.33
CA PRO A 287 -18.02 -15.65 0.77
C PRO A 287 -18.79 -16.99 0.78
N ASP A 288 -18.17 -18.07 1.23
CA ASP A 288 -18.67 -19.45 1.14
C ASP A 288 -19.36 -19.95 2.42
N GLY A 289 -19.35 -19.15 3.48
CA GLY A 289 -20.01 -19.47 4.74
C GLY A 289 -20.60 -18.29 5.49
N VAL A 290 -21.25 -18.62 6.61
CA VAL A 290 -21.87 -17.69 7.55
C VAL A 290 -21.22 -17.86 8.92
N LEU A 291 -20.97 -16.75 9.61
CA LEU A 291 -20.45 -16.73 10.97
C LEU A 291 -21.56 -17.05 11.98
N GLU A 292 -21.44 -18.19 12.67
CA GLU A 292 -22.32 -18.63 13.76
C GLU A 292 -21.51 -18.91 15.03
N GLU A 293 -21.28 -17.88 15.84
CA GLU A 293 -20.35 -17.93 16.99
C GLU A 293 -20.69 -18.98 18.06
N LYS A 294 -21.96 -19.42 18.12
CA LYS A 294 -22.46 -20.39 19.11
C LYS A 294 -22.27 -21.85 18.71
N LEU A 295 -21.84 -22.12 17.47
CA LEU A 295 -21.70 -23.46 16.91
C LEU A 295 -20.23 -23.81 16.64
N ALA A 296 -19.95 -25.10 16.49
CA ALA A 296 -18.65 -25.62 16.06
C ALA A 296 -18.80 -26.50 14.81
N PRO A 297 -18.07 -26.24 13.70
CA PRO A 297 -17.27 -25.04 13.45
C PRO A 297 -18.12 -23.76 13.38
N GLN A 298 -17.50 -22.62 13.68
CA GLN A 298 -18.18 -21.31 13.70
C GLN A 298 -18.53 -20.82 12.28
N CYS A 299 -17.68 -21.06 11.28
CA CYS A 299 -18.06 -20.84 9.89
C CYS A 299 -18.92 -22.02 9.39
N ARG A 300 -20.17 -21.72 9.03
CA ARG A 300 -21.14 -22.69 8.51
C ARG A 300 -21.20 -22.60 6.98
N PRO A 301 -21.12 -23.72 6.24
CA PRO A 301 -21.10 -23.68 4.79
C PRO A 301 -22.46 -23.23 4.24
N LEU A 302 -22.44 -22.44 3.15
CA LEU A 302 -23.63 -22.05 2.41
C LEU A 302 -23.98 -23.01 1.26
N HIS A 303 -23.02 -23.81 0.79
CA HIS A 303 -23.16 -24.63 -0.42
C HIS A 303 -23.57 -23.79 -1.65
N ASN A 304 -22.98 -22.60 -1.81
CA ASN A 304 -23.29 -21.61 -2.84
C ASN A 304 -22.35 -21.67 -4.07
N GLU A 305 -21.82 -22.86 -4.38
CA GLU A 305 -20.94 -23.11 -5.52
C GLU A 305 -19.63 -22.28 -5.49
N LEU A 306 -19.12 -22.05 -4.27
CA LEU A 306 -17.84 -21.42 -3.97
C LEU A 306 -16.97 -22.33 -3.10
#